data_AF-A0A1B8V2W0-F1
#
_entry.id   AF-A0A1B8V2W0-F1
#
_cell.length_a   1.000
_cell.length_b   1.000
_cell.length_c   1.000
_cell.angle_alpha   90.00
_cell.angle_beta   90.00
_cell.angle_gamma   90.00
#
_symmetry.space_group_name_H-M   'P 1'
#
loop_
_entity.id
_entity.type
_entity.pdbx_description
1 polymer ?
#
loop_
_entity_poly.entity_id
_entity_poly.type
_entity_poly.pdbx_seq_one_letter_code
_entity_poly.pdbx_strand_id
1 'polypeptide(L)'
;MHGTGVEAEADRLLISDRFCEAAEVYQSLDLIDMNRREKLAYSLYYAGQNDFYRDLGTEIEQATPWGLALHLWAFIAKRFRSDETADIRAEKLAQLLQAILKLEGWSRLREFLIAGCWFQSLQLAHETSAMRSIQSKASIALEASDSKLHASLELCARLFNFYRDRTNPQVKALEKLVASIHADDTPVLSVLYCAAMTIGDIQQARSAISVLCQRYKDHQLLESTVSAISAEAGRPEFLEFLPTELKGISLSRPEIRLLIALTNHDHSGVLAIAQDMPAGGPAESVLGLPRIAEPVFDFLFSGWTDHVGSWGGSSPWEAIFGDRLFRALPPGALRNTFLQGCRNFMEDEELDSHARELCDLFESSLSTDDFYWILRPECLQLVDAASVTNYLIKTASEESKFSPFDGFEVEIPWYRFVPEIKEKLRALQPNARAVVEAVLGKWEVPLRPTLQQRLAGNGLPEVLDDPLRQLGAVITDLDGNDLAYLQLALMKLTARVAERISPAAANEVTVLAYNDFISPNYLTEYGEGRIRTLTSRYGAARFMQGLEALMNSPDFDPEADSQIPALSKMLVTLQGSLQVRRAYLAGVLRNRLKNLNSHWLDQQVVEAMARGVDIEQMIDLAKGVTSWDGWSDGLASLEPY
;
A
#
# COMPACT_ATOMS: atom_id res chain seq x y z
N MET A 1 -37.26 25.59 41.12
CA MET A 1 -37.37 24.23 40.55
C MET A 1 -37.63 23.24 41.68
N HIS A 2 -38.89 23.01 42.07
CA HIS A 2 -39.27 21.91 42.96
C HIS A 2 -40.50 21.23 42.36
N GLY A 3 -40.27 20.40 41.33
CA GLY A 3 -41.26 19.46 40.83
C GLY A 3 -41.09 18.11 41.54
N THR A 4 -42.19 17.49 41.95
CA THR A 4 -42.20 16.12 42.48
C THR A 4 -42.48 15.14 41.33
N GLY A 5 -41.55 14.23 41.01
CA GLY A 5 -41.72 13.22 39.96
C GLY A 5 -40.41 12.58 39.50
N VAL A 6 -40.49 11.45 38.78
CA VAL A 6 -39.33 10.69 38.27
C VAL A 6 -38.51 11.50 37.27
N GLU A 7 -39.16 12.27 36.39
CA GLU A 7 -38.47 13.20 35.48
C GLU A 7 -37.72 14.31 36.22
N ALA A 8 -38.30 14.85 37.30
CA ALA A 8 -37.64 15.86 38.12
C ALA A 8 -36.46 15.29 38.93
N GLU A 9 -36.39 13.97 39.13
CA GLU A 9 -35.20 13.29 39.64
C GLU A 9 -34.12 13.21 38.56
N ALA A 10 -34.48 12.79 37.34
CA ALA A 10 -33.56 12.77 36.20
C ALA A 10 -32.96 14.14 35.89
N ASP A 11 -33.78 15.21 35.93
CA ASP A 11 -33.34 16.59 35.78
C ASP A 11 -32.32 16.99 36.87
N ARG A 12 -32.56 16.57 38.12
CA ARG A 12 -31.63 16.85 39.23
C ARG A 12 -30.31 16.12 39.06
N LEU A 13 -30.34 14.87 38.60
CA LEU A 13 -29.13 14.09 38.29
C LEU A 13 -28.35 14.73 37.14
N LEU A 14 -29.05 15.13 36.07
CA LEU A 14 -28.46 15.82 34.92
C LEU A 14 -27.78 17.13 35.32
N ILE A 15 -28.45 17.98 36.11
CA ILE A 15 -27.89 19.25 36.59
C ILE A 15 -26.72 19.05 37.56
N SER A 16 -26.63 17.87 38.19
CA SER A 16 -25.55 17.50 39.11
C SER A 16 -24.41 16.72 38.42
N ASP A 17 -24.33 16.76 37.09
CA ASP A 17 -23.33 16.06 36.26
C ASP A 17 -23.29 14.53 36.45
N ARG A 18 -24.37 13.92 36.96
CA ARG A 18 -24.50 12.46 37.14
C ARG A 18 -25.12 11.85 35.88
N PHE A 19 -24.42 12.00 34.75
CA PHE A 19 -24.95 11.71 33.41
C PHE A 19 -25.40 10.26 33.20
N CYS A 20 -24.65 9.26 33.67
CA CYS A 20 -25.03 7.85 33.55
C CYS A 20 -26.36 7.57 34.25
N GLU A 21 -26.52 8.06 35.48
CA GLU A 21 -27.71 7.83 36.28
C GLU A 21 -28.91 8.62 35.74
N ALA A 22 -28.68 9.85 35.26
CA ALA A 22 -29.70 10.62 34.57
C ALA A 22 -30.20 9.87 33.33
N ALA A 23 -29.30 9.30 32.52
CA ALA A 23 -29.65 8.52 31.34
C ALA A 23 -30.49 7.29 31.69
N GLU A 24 -30.12 6.51 32.71
CA GLU A 24 -30.89 5.36 33.19
C GLU A 24 -32.33 5.75 33.60
N VAL A 25 -32.47 6.86 34.32
CA VAL A 25 -33.80 7.35 34.73
C VAL A 25 -34.59 7.83 33.50
N TYR A 26 -33.99 8.57 32.57
CA TYR A 26 -34.67 8.99 31.34
C TYR A 26 -35.11 7.82 30.45
N GLN A 27 -34.30 6.75 30.36
CA GLN A 27 -34.66 5.53 29.60
C GLN A 27 -35.88 4.81 30.19
N SER A 28 -36.13 4.95 31.49
CA SER A 28 -37.31 4.38 32.15
C SER A 28 -38.60 5.19 31.91
N LEU A 29 -38.48 6.38 31.32
CA LEU A 29 -39.60 7.27 31.01
C LEU A 29 -40.10 7.07 29.58
N ASP A 30 -41.33 7.51 29.34
CA ASP A 30 -41.87 7.55 27.99
C ASP A 30 -41.19 8.67 27.16
N LEU A 31 -40.52 8.25 26.09
CA LEU A 31 -39.76 9.09 25.18
C LEU A 31 -40.63 9.66 24.05
N ILE A 32 -41.93 9.83 24.22
CA ILE A 32 -42.77 10.55 23.24
C ILE A 32 -42.43 12.05 23.22
N ASP A 33 -42.02 12.61 24.37
CA ASP A 33 -41.62 14.02 24.47
C ASP A 33 -40.20 14.24 23.93
N MET A 34 -40.08 15.15 22.96
CA MET A 34 -38.82 15.57 22.36
C MET A 34 -37.84 16.13 23.40
N ASN A 35 -38.30 16.89 24.40
CA ASN A 35 -37.41 17.41 25.43
C ASN A 35 -36.74 16.28 26.24
N ARG A 36 -37.46 15.19 26.49
CA ARG A 36 -36.91 14.02 27.19
C ARG A 36 -35.91 13.28 26.33
N ARG A 37 -36.19 13.13 25.03
CA ARG A 37 -35.24 12.55 24.07
C ARG A 37 -33.93 13.32 24.03
N GLU A 38 -33.99 14.65 23.94
CA GLU A 38 -32.81 15.50 23.92
C GLU A 38 -32.03 15.44 25.24
N LYS A 39 -32.72 15.45 26.39
CA LYS A 39 -32.08 15.28 27.71
C LYS A 39 -31.41 13.92 27.86
N LEU A 40 -32.05 12.85 27.38
CA LEU A 40 -31.46 11.51 27.33
C LEU A 40 -30.20 11.50 26.45
N ALA A 41 -30.31 12.00 25.22
CA ALA A 41 -29.18 12.06 24.28
C ALA A 41 -28.02 12.89 24.83
N TYR A 42 -28.29 14.02 25.47
CA TYR A 42 -27.27 14.81 26.15
C TYR A 42 -26.59 14.03 27.29
N SER A 43 -27.39 13.34 28.11
CA SER A 43 -26.85 12.51 29.20
C SER A 43 -26.00 11.36 28.68
N LEU A 44 -26.44 10.67 27.62
CA LEU A 44 -25.68 9.60 26.96
C LEU A 44 -24.36 10.12 26.36
N TYR A 45 -24.40 11.29 25.72
CA TYR A 45 -23.22 11.92 25.15
C TYR A 45 -22.15 12.20 26.21
N TYR A 46 -22.51 12.89 27.31
CA TYR A 46 -21.56 13.20 28.38
C TYR A 46 -21.16 11.99 29.24
N ALA A 47 -21.96 10.92 29.22
CA ALA A 47 -21.57 9.61 29.76
C ALA A 47 -20.56 8.85 28.87
N GLY A 48 -20.20 9.39 27.69
CA GLY A 48 -19.29 8.76 26.74
C GLY A 48 -19.93 7.64 25.90
N GLN A 49 -21.26 7.57 25.85
CA GLN A 49 -21.96 6.58 25.03
C GLN A 49 -22.03 7.03 23.56
N ASN A 50 -21.49 6.17 22.69
CA ASN A 50 -21.32 6.47 21.27
C ASN A 50 -22.63 6.52 20.47
N ASP A 51 -23.74 6.02 21.01
CA ASP A 51 -25.03 5.86 20.32
C ASP A 51 -26.13 6.82 20.79
N PHE A 52 -25.76 7.89 21.52
CA PHE A 52 -26.68 8.94 21.98
C PHE A 52 -27.61 9.53 20.90
N TYR A 53 -27.17 9.47 19.64
CA TYR A 53 -27.89 10.00 18.48
C TYR A 53 -29.10 9.15 18.08
N ARG A 54 -29.20 7.89 18.54
CA ARG A 54 -30.32 7.00 18.20
C ARG A 54 -31.65 7.50 18.75
N ASP A 55 -31.60 8.17 19.90
CA ASP A 55 -32.78 8.61 20.63
C ASP A 55 -33.20 10.05 20.29
N LEU A 56 -32.40 10.79 19.52
CA LEU A 56 -32.70 12.18 19.11
C LEU A 56 -33.91 12.29 18.17
N GLY A 57 -34.21 11.24 17.40
CA GLY A 57 -35.23 11.26 16.35
C GLY A 57 -34.77 11.94 15.06
N THR A 58 -35.69 12.13 14.10
CA THR A 58 -35.41 12.73 12.78
C THR A 58 -36.11 14.08 12.57
N GLU A 59 -36.86 14.57 13.54
CA GLU A 59 -37.71 15.77 13.46
C GLU A 59 -36.91 17.04 13.80
N ILE A 60 -35.88 17.33 12.99
CA ILE A 60 -34.93 18.44 13.21
C ILE A 60 -35.64 19.79 13.32
N GLU A 61 -36.73 20.00 12.57
CA GLU A 61 -37.47 21.27 12.56
C GLU A 61 -38.17 21.58 13.88
N GLN A 62 -38.41 20.57 14.72
CA GLN A 62 -39.05 20.74 16.02
C GLN A 62 -38.02 20.87 17.16
N ALA A 63 -36.77 20.44 16.93
CA ALA A 63 -35.72 20.38 17.95
C ALA A 63 -35.50 21.70 18.69
N THR A 64 -35.17 21.60 19.99
CA THR A 64 -34.78 22.78 20.77
C THR A 64 -33.40 23.29 20.31
N PRO A 65 -32.96 24.50 20.72
CA PRO A 65 -31.61 24.98 20.37
C PRO A 65 -30.49 24.01 20.77
N TRP A 66 -30.63 23.32 21.91
CA TRP A 66 -29.66 22.30 22.34
C TRP A 66 -29.87 20.96 21.63
N GLY A 67 -31.10 20.62 21.23
CA GLY A 67 -31.38 19.53 20.31
C GLY A 67 -30.66 19.69 18.97
N LEU A 68 -30.67 20.90 18.40
CA LEU A 68 -29.93 21.22 17.17
C LEU A 68 -28.42 21.07 17.35
N ALA A 69 -27.88 21.43 18.52
CA ALA A 69 -26.47 21.15 18.87
C ALA A 69 -26.18 19.64 18.92
N LEU A 70 -27.05 18.85 19.54
CA LEU A 70 -26.89 17.39 19.59
C LEU A 70 -26.97 16.75 18.19
N HIS A 71 -27.85 17.24 17.32
CA HIS A 71 -27.90 16.83 15.91
C HIS A 71 -26.61 17.19 15.16
N LEU A 72 -26.07 18.38 15.40
CA LEU A 72 -24.78 18.79 14.82
C LEU A 72 -23.64 17.90 15.35
N TRP A 73 -23.55 17.63 16.64
CA TRP A 73 -22.50 16.77 17.21
C TRP A 73 -22.60 15.32 16.73
N ALA A 74 -23.82 14.79 16.59
CA ALA A 74 -24.05 13.49 15.97
C ALA A 74 -23.54 13.45 14.52
N PHE A 75 -23.74 14.54 13.78
CA PHE A 75 -23.21 14.73 12.42
C PHE A 75 -21.67 14.74 12.41
N ILE A 76 -21.05 15.52 13.30
CA ILE A 76 -19.57 15.65 13.43
C ILE A 76 -18.92 14.32 13.77
N ALA A 77 -19.52 13.54 14.68
CA ALA A 77 -19.01 12.23 15.09
C ALA A 77 -19.11 11.15 13.97
N LYS A 78 -19.51 11.53 12.75
CA LYS A 78 -19.68 10.66 11.57
C LYS A 78 -20.59 9.45 11.85
N ARG A 79 -21.55 9.60 12.76
CA ARG A 79 -22.45 8.54 13.21
C ARG A 79 -23.65 8.36 12.27
N PHE A 80 -23.35 8.22 10.99
CA PHE A 80 -24.35 7.93 9.95
C PHE A 80 -24.52 6.42 9.78
N ARG A 81 -25.67 6.00 9.26
CA ARG A 81 -25.80 4.60 8.83
C ARG A 81 -24.86 4.34 7.64
N SER A 82 -24.31 3.13 7.55
CA SER A 82 -23.31 2.76 6.54
C SER A 82 -23.83 2.85 5.10
N ASP A 83 -25.14 2.93 4.91
CA ASP A 83 -25.85 3.07 3.63
C ASP A 83 -26.12 4.54 3.23
N GLU A 84 -25.77 5.53 4.05
CA GLU A 84 -26.03 6.95 3.73
C GLU A 84 -25.05 7.50 2.69
N THR A 85 -25.60 7.90 1.54
CA THR A 85 -24.84 8.55 0.46
C THR A 85 -24.39 9.98 0.83
N ALA A 86 -23.48 10.56 0.05
CA ALA A 86 -23.05 11.94 0.24
C ALA A 86 -24.22 12.95 0.10
N ASP A 87 -25.18 12.68 -0.78
CA ASP A 87 -26.34 13.55 -1.01
C ASP A 87 -27.29 13.57 0.19
N ILE A 88 -27.55 12.40 0.79
CA ILE A 88 -28.39 12.29 2.01
C ILE A 88 -27.75 13.09 3.16
N ARG A 89 -26.43 13.00 3.31
CA ARG A 89 -25.70 13.76 4.33
C ARG A 89 -25.78 15.28 4.08
N ALA A 90 -25.63 15.71 2.82
CA ALA A 90 -25.79 17.11 2.45
C ALA A 90 -27.20 17.63 2.74
N GLU A 91 -28.23 16.83 2.45
CA GLU A 91 -29.63 17.18 2.72
C GLU A 91 -29.89 17.35 4.22
N LYS A 92 -29.43 16.41 5.05
CA LYS A 92 -29.57 16.51 6.52
C LYS A 92 -28.88 17.76 7.08
N LEU A 93 -27.66 18.06 6.62
CA LEU A 93 -26.95 19.26 7.05
C LEU A 93 -27.64 20.55 6.57
N ALA A 94 -28.24 20.53 5.37
CA ALA A 94 -29.02 21.65 4.86
C ALA A 94 -30.32 21.86 5.66
N GLN A 95 -31.02 20.79 6.05
CA GLN A 95 -32.21 20.84 6.91
C GLN A 95 -31.84 21.41 8.29
N LEU A 96 -30.73 20.94 8.88
CA LEU A 96 -30.18 21.45 10.13
C LEU A 96 -29.88 22.94 10.05
N LEU A 97 -29.16 23.39 9.01
CA LEU A 97 -28.90 24.82 8.80
C LEU A 97 -30.20 25.62 8.67
N GLN A 98 -31.20 25.12 7.94
CA GLN A 98 -32.49 25.81 7.82
C GLN A 98 -33.22 25.95 9.16
N ALA A 99 -33.19 24.92 10.02
CA ALA A 99 -33.77 24.98 11.35
C ALA A 99 -33.03 26.00 12.23
N ILE A 100 -31.70 26.00 12.21
CA ILE A 100 -30.85 26.96 12.94
C ILE A 100 -31.14 28.41 12.50
N LEU A 101 -31.32 28.64 11.20
CA LEU A 101 -31.60 29.98 10.69
C LEU A 101 -32.95 30.53 11.17
N LYS A 102 -33.91 29.68 11.54
CA LYS A 102 -35.22 30.07 12.09
C LYS A 102 -35.20 30.32 13.61
N LEU A 103 -34.11 30.00 14.31
CA LEU A 103 -34.03 30.22 15.76
C LEU A 103 -34.14 31.71 16.10
N GLU A 104 -35.14 32.02 16.93
CA GLU A 104 -35.31 33.34 17.56
C GLU A 104 -34.67 33.33 18.95
N GLY A 105 -33.72 34.23 19.19
CA GLY A 105 -32.93 34.26 20.44
C GLY A 105 -31.66 33.39 20.39
N TRP A 106 -30.99 33.21 21.54
CA TRP A 106 -29.77 32.39 21.67
C TRP A 106 -28.64 32.77 20.71
N SER A 107 -28.40 34.07 20.50
CA SER A 107 -27.50 34.60 19.46
C SER A 107 -26.16 33.85 19.36
N ARG A 108 -25.45 33.69 20.47
CA ARG A 108 -24.15 33.01 20.50
C ARG A 108 -24.21 31.53 20.10
N LEU A 109 -25.20 30.79 20.59
CA LEU A 109 -25.37 29.37 20.24
C LEU A 109 -25.75 29.24 18.76
N ARG A 110 -26.64 30.10 18.26
CA ARG A 110 -27.03 30.15 16.85
C ARG A 110 -25.82 30.42 15.96
N GLU A 111 -24.96 31.38 16.30
CA GLU A 111 -23.72 31.65 15.57
C GLU A 111 -22.81 30.41 15.54
N PHE A 112 -22.62 29.74 16.67
CA PHE A 112 -21.79 28.52 16.75
C PHE A 112 -22.36 27.37 15.93
N LEU A 113 -23.68 27.20 15.92
CA LEU A 113 -24.37 26.20 15.11
C LEU A 113 -24.23 26.49 13.60
N ILE A 114 -24.39 27.75 13.18
CA ILE A 114 -24.19 28.16 11.78
C ILE A 114 -22.72 27.92 11.37
N ALA A 115 -21.77 28.33 12.21
CA ALA A 115 -20.35 28.10 11.99
C ALA A 115 -20.00 26.61 11.90
N GLY A 116 -20.64 25.78 12.72
CA GLY A 116 -20.49 24.33 12.68
C GLY A 116 -20.98 23.70 11.39
N CYS A 117 -22.17 24.08 10.92
CA CYS A 117 -22.67 23.63 9.61
C CYS A 117 -21.75 24.05 8.47
N TRP A 118 -21.23 25.28 8.52
CA TRP A 118 -20.25 25.78 7.56
C TRP A 118 -18.97 24.93 7.59
N PHE A 119 -18.40 24.69 8.77
CA PHE A 119 -17.14 23.97 8.93
C PHE A 119 -17.26 22.51 8.50
N GLN A 120 -18.35 21.84 8.85
CA GLN A 120 -18.61 20.46 8.44
C GLN A 120 -18.81 20.32 6.92
N SER A 121 -19.44 21.29 6.28
CA SER A 121 -19.55 21.33 4.83
C SER A 121 -18.20 21.56 4.12
N LEU A 122 -17.19 22.14 4.80
CA LEU A 122 -15.81 22.25 4.29
C LEU A 122 -15.06 20.92 4.43
N GLN A 123 -15.16 20.24 5.58
CA GLN A 123 -14.43 18.99 5.83
C GLN A 123 -14.88 17.81 4.97
N LEU A 124 -16.19 17.67 4.72
CA LEU A 124 -16.76 16.55 3.97
C LEU A 124 -16.63 16.69 2.45
N ALA A 125 -15.60 17.40 1.96
CA ALA A 125 -15.42 17.72 0.56
C ALA A 125 -15.39 16.49 -0.37
N HIS A 126 -16.55 16.21 -0.96
CA HIS A 126 -16.68 15.86 -2.37
C HIS A 126 -17.41 17.05 -3.02
N GLU A 127 -17.05 17.45 -4.24
CA GLU A 127 -17.40 18.74 -4.88
C GLU A 127 -18.90 18.94 -5.23
N THR A 128 -19.83 18.56 -4.36
CA THR A 128 -21.26 18.68 -4.61
C THR A 128 -21.70 20.14 -4.55
N SER A 129 -22.67 20.50 -5.41
CA SER A 129 -23.31 21.81 -5.39
C SER A 129 -24.04 22.07 -4.07
N ALA A 130 -24.52 21.02 -3.41
CA ALA A 130 -25.23 21.09 -2.14
C ALA A 130 -24.33 21.60 -0.99
N MET A 131 -23.13 21.05 -0.80
CA MET A 131 -22.21 21.50 0.25
C MET A 131 -21.77 22.96 0.03
N ARG A 132 -21.48 23.35 -1.23
CA ARG A 132 -21.20 24.75 -1.59
C ARG A 132 -22.37 25.69 -1.26
N SER A 133 -23.61 25.23 -1.46
CA SER A 133 -24.80 26.00 -1.10
C SER A 133 -24.93 26.19 0.40
N ILE A 134 -24.61 25.18 1.21
CA ILE A 134 -24.60 25.26 2.68
C ILE A 134 -23.56 26.28 3.15
N GLN A 135 -22.33 26.20 2.64
CA GLN A 135 -21.26 27.17 2.94
C GLN A 135 -21.70 28.60 2.62
N SER A 136 -22.22 28.83 1.41
CA SER A 136 -22.67 30.15 0.98
C SER A 136 -23.81 30.68 1.86
N LYS A 137 -24.82 29.86 2.18
CA LYS A 137 -25.94 30.28 3.05
C LYS A 137 -25.50 30.58 4.47
N ALA A 138 -24.62 29.76 5.04
CA ALA A 138 -24.09 29.98 6.38
C ALA A 138 -23.21 31.24 6.44
N SER A 139 -22.37 31.47 5.42
CA SER A 139 -21.55 32.68 5.28
C SER A 139 -22.42 33.94 5.23
N ILE A 140 -23.43 33.98 4.35
CA ILE A 140 -24.41 35.10 4.26
C ILE A 140 -25.11 35.35 5.60
N ALA A 141 -25.48 34.29 6.34
CA ALA A 141 -26.17 34.43 7.62
C ALA A 141 -25.27 35.00 8.73
N LEU A 142 -23.99 34.60 8.77
CA LEU A 142 -23.01 35.14 9.70
C LEU A 142 -22.67 36.60 9.36
N GLU A 143 -22.52 36.92 8.08
CA GLU A 143 -22.31 38.30 7.62
C GLU A 143 -23.50 39.20 7.97
N ALA A 144 -24.73 38.76 7.71
CA ALA A 144 -25.94 39.51 8.02
C ALA A 144 -26.19 39.73 9.53
N SER A 145 -25.55 38.92 10.38
CA SER A 145 -25.59 39.08 11.84
C SER A 145 -24.40 39.86 12.41
N ASP A 146 -23.52 40.41 11.55
CA ASP A 146 -22.28 41.08 11.93
C ASP A 146 -21.39 40.19 12.83
N SER A 147 -21.42 38.88 12.56
CA SER A 147 -20.71 37.90 13.38
C SER A 147 -19.22 37.96 13.10
N LYS A 148 -18.42 38.18 14.15
CA LYS A 148 -16.95 38.17 14.04
C LYS A 148 -16.38 36.81 13.58
N LEU A 149 -17.17 35.73 13.65
CA LEU A 149 -16.78 34.41 13.17
C LEU A 149 -16.73 34.31 11.64
N HIS A 150 -17.47 35.17 10.92
CA HIS A 150 -17.54 35.14 9.46
C HIS A 150 -16.14 35.18 8.81
N ALA A 151 -15.31 36.17 9.20
CA ALA A 151 -13.97 36.32 8.67
C ALA A 151 -13.05 35.15 9.01
N SER A 152 -13.15 34.58 10.22
CA SER A 152 -12.37 33.42 10.63
C SER A 152 -12.70 32.18 9.81
N LEU A 153 -13.97 31.96 9.49
CA LEU A 153 -14.40 30.83 8.67
C LEU A 153 -13.98 31.02 7.20
N GLU A 154 -14.17 32.21 6.63
CA GLU A 154 -13.64 32.50 5.28
C GLU A 154 -12.13 32.23 5.21
N LEU A 155 -11.39 32.52 6.27
CA LEU A 155 -9.97 32.19 6.37
C LEU A 155 -9.72 30.67 6.36
N CYS A 156 -10.52 29.87 7.07
CA CYS A 156 -10.47 28.41 6.98
C CYS A 156 -10.67 27.91 5.54
N ALA A 157 -11.64 28.48 4.80
CA ALA A 157 -11.91 28.06 3.43
C ALA A 157 -10.77 28.43 2.49
N ARG A 158 -10.18 29.62 2.65
CA ARG A 158 -9.01 30.03 1.85
C ARG A 158 -7.78 29.19 2.15
N LEU A 159 -7.54 28.86 3.42
CA LEU A 159 -6.46 27.96 3.81
C LEU A 159 -6.66 26.56 3.23
N PHE A 160 -7.88 26.02 3.30
CA PHE A 160 -8.22 24.74 2.70
C PHE A 160 -8.03 24.73 1.17
N ASN A 161 -8.48 25.78 0.49
CA ASN A 161 -8.29 25.93 -0.95
C ASN A 161 -6.82 26.07 -1.34
N PHE A 162 -6.00 26.76 -0.54
CA PHE A 162 -4.56 26.87 -0.76
C PHE A 162 -3.87 25.49 -0.77
N TYR A 163 -4.22 24.61 0.17
CA TYR A 163 -3.64 23.26 0.20
C TYR A 163 -4.07 22.41 -1.01
N ARG A 164 -5.26 22.65 -1.56
CA ARG A 164 -5.76 21.97 -2.77
C ARG A 164 -5.17 22.55 -4.06
N ASP A 165 -5.00 23.86 -4.13
CA ASP A 165 -4.59 24.60 -5.31
C ASP A 165 -3.65 25.74 -4.91
N ARG A 166 -2.36 25.53 -5.16
CA ARG A 166 -1.27 26.49 -4.86
C ARG A 166 -1.04 27.51 -5.98
N THR A 167 -2.00 27.73 -6.87
CA THR A 167 -1.88 28.75 -7.91
C THR A 167 -1.75 30.16 -7.33
N ASN A 168 -1.00 31.02 -8.02
CA ASN A 168 -0.74 32.41 -7.60
C ASN A 168 -2.01 33.21 -7.20
N PRO A 169 -3.18 33.07 -7.88
CA PRO A 169 -4.41 33.73 -7.45
C PRO A 169 -4.92 33.29 -6.07
N GLN A 170 -4.81 32.01 -5.71
CA GLN A 170 -5.24 31.50 -4.40
C GLN A 170 -4.31 31.99 -3.29
N VAL A 171 -2.99 31.99 -3.54
CA VAL A 171 -2.00 32.54 -2.61
C VAL A 171 -2.29 34.01 -2.32
N LYS A 172 -2.46 34.84 -3.37
CA LYS A 172 -2.79 36.26 -3.21
C LYS A 172 -4.13 36.52 -2.51
N ALA A 173 -5.12 35.66 -2.74
CA ALA A 173 -6.40 35.76 -2.06
C ALA A 173 -6.27 35.49 -0.56
N LEU A 174 -5.46 34.50 -0.17
CA LEU A 174 -5.15 34.20 1.22
C LEU A 174 -4.34 35.33 1.87
N GLU A 175 -3.29 35.82 1.21
CA GLU A 175 -2.48 36.97 1.65
C GLU A 175 -3.36 38.20 1.95
N LYS A 176 -4.24 38.56 1.01
CA LYS A 176 -5.14 39.69 1.17
C LYS A 176 -6.08 39.52 2.37
N LEU A 177 -6.60 38.30 2.59
CA LEU A 177 -7.52 38.04 3.69
C LEU A 177 -6.79 38.07 5.05
N VAL A 178 -5.60 37.45 5.15
CA VAL A 178 -4.76 37.48 6.35
C VAL A 178 -4.44 38.92 6.75
N ALA A 179 -4.04 39.76 5.78
CA ALA A 179 -3.73 41.17 6.03
C ALA A 179 -4.95 42.01 6.48
N SER A 180 -6.17 41.59 6.13
CA SER A 180 -7.40 42.32 6.46
C SER A 180 -7.96 42.01 7.84
N ILE A 181 -7.53 40.92 8.47
CA ILE A 181 -8.02 40.48 9.77
C ILE A 181 -7.08 41.00 10.86
N HIS A 182 -7.62 41.56 11.94
CA HIS A 182 -6.83 41.96 13.10
C HIS A 182 -6.97 40.91 14.21
N ALA A 183 -5.85 40.56 14.85
CA ALA A 183 -5.82 39.55 15.91
C ALA A 183 -6.75 39.91 17.08
N ASP A 184 -6.84 41.19 17.44
CA ASP A 184 -7.73 41.69 18.49
C ASP A 184 -9.21 41.48 18.18
N ASP A 185 -9.57 41.44 16.89
CA ASP A 185 -10.96 41.37 16.43
C ASP A 185 -11.41 39.96 16.07
N THR A 186 -10.50 39.05 15.70
CA THR A 186 -10.88 37.67 15.39
C THR A 186 -11.20 36.89 16.68
N PRO A 187 -12.34 36.19 16.77
CA PRO A 187 -12.66 35.31 17.90
C PRO A 187 -11.85 34.00 17.87
N VAL A 188 -11.22 33.70 16.73
CA VAL A 188 -10.47 32.47 16.48
C VAL A 188 -9.09 32.85 15.96
N LEU A 189 -8.10 32.76 16.84
CA LEU A 189 -6.71 33.13 16.60
C LEU A 189 -5.93 31.99 15.94
N SER A 190 -6.29 30.74 16.20
CA SER A 190 -5.60 29.56 15.66
C SER A 190 -5.58 29.56 14.12
N VAL A 191 -6.72 29.85 13.48
CA VAL A 191 -6.85 29.92 12.02
C VAL A 191 -6.00 31.06 11.46
N LEU A 192 -5.99 32.21 12.14
CA LEU A 192 -5.18 33.36 11.74
C LEU A 192 -3.69 33.03 11.81
N TYR A 193 -3.26 32.41 12.91
CA TYR A 193 -1.89 31.93 13.08
C TYR A 193 -1.51 30.94 11.97
N CYS A 194 -2.31 29.89 11.75
CA CYS A 194 -2.04 28.87 10.74
C CYS A 194 -1.97 29.48 9.33
N ALA A 195 -2.91 30.34 8.97
CA ALA A 195 -2.92 31.01 7.67
C ALA A 195 -1.70 31.92 7.48
N ALA A 196 -1.35 32.71 8.51
CA ALA A 196 -0.18 33.58 8.49
C ALA A 196 1.12 32.78 8.34
N MET A 197 1.28 31.69 9.08
CA MET A 197 2.43 30.79 8.96
C MET A 197 2.53 30.17 7.56
N THR A 198 1.41 29.75 6.97
CA THR A 198 1.36 29.16 5.63
C THR A 198 1.83 30.11 4.54
N ILE A 199 1.53 31.41 4.63
CA ILE A 199 1.99 32.42 3.66
C ILE A 199 3.31 33.10 4.06
N GLY A 200 3.89 32.73 5.21
CA GLY A 200 5.14 33.32 5.71
C GLY A 200 5.00 34.72 6.35
N ASP A 201 3.79 35.17 6.71
CA ASP A 201 3.57 36.43 7.43
C ASP A 201 3.84 36.25 8.94
N ILE A 202 5.11 36.29 9.30
CA ILE A 202 5.55 36.09 10.69
C ILE A 202 5.04 37.19 11.62
N GLN A 203 4.81 38.41 11.13
CA GLN A 203 4.32 39.51 11.97
C GLN A 203 2.87 39.25 12.39
N GLN A 204 2.04 38.80 11.46
CA GLN A 204 0.65 38.45 11.78
C GLN A 204 0.57 37.23 12.69
N ALA A 205 1.44 36.23 12.50
CA ALA A 205 1.53 35.09 13.41
C ALA A 205 1.90 35.52 14.84
N ARG A 206 2.89 36.41 15.00
CA ARG A 206 3.27 37.00 16.30
C ARG A 206 2.12 37.76 16.94
N SER A 207 1.36 38.52 16.16
CA SER A 207 0.17 39.26 16.62
C SER A 207 -0.88 38.29 17.20
N ALA A 208 -1.19 37.21 16.49
CA ALA A 208 -2.13 36.18 16.97
C ALA A 208 -1.67 35.53 18.29
N ILE A 209 -0.38 35.21 18.44
CA ILE A 209 0.17 34.61 19.66
C ILE A 209 0.17 35.60 20.82
N SER A 210 0.49 36.87 20.58
CA SER A 210 0.44 37.92 21.59
C SER A 210 -0.97 38.07 22.16
N VAL A 211 -1.98 38.11 21.29
CA VAL A 211 -3.39 38.20 21.70
C VAL A 211 -3.85 36.91 22.38
N LEU A 212 -3.36 35.73 21.96
CA LEU A 212 -3.61 34.47 22.66
C LEU A 212 -3.12 34.55 24.12
N CYS A 213 -1.87 34.96 24.33
CA CYS A 213 -1.27 35.07 25.66
C CYS A 213 -2.00 36.09 26.53
N GLN A 214 -2.52 37.16 25.93
CA GLN A 214 -3.35 38.15 26.64
C GLN A 214 -4.73 37.59 27.04
N ARG A 215 -5.44 36.94 26.10
CA ARG A 215 -6.81 36.44 26.32
C ARG A 215 -6.85 35.23 27.26
N TYR A 216 -5.83 34.39 27.22
CA TYR A 216 -5.77 33.11 27.93
C TYR A 216 -4.66 33.06 28.98
N LYS A 217 -4.24 34.22 29.52
CA LYS A 217 -3.14 34.34 30.50
C LYS A 217 -3.24 33.39 31.70
N ASP A 218 -4.46 33.07 32.12
CA ASP A 218 -4.76 32.23 33.29
C ASP A 218 -5.17 30.79 32.88
N HIS A 219 -5.12 30.46 31.59
CA HIS A 219 -5.53 29.15 31.08
C HIS A 219 -4.42 28.12 31.26
N GLN A 220 -4.75 26.97 31.87
CA GLN A 220 -3.78 25.91 32.18
C GLN A 220 -3.00 25.36 30.98
N LEU A 221 -3.60 25.40 29.78
CA LEU A 221 -3.00 24.92 28.53
C LEU A 221 -2.23 26.00 27.74
N LEU A 222 -2.06 27.22 28.27
CA LEU A 222 -1.38 28.29 27.53
C LEU A 222 0.09 27.93 27.25
N GLU A 223 0.79 27.43 28.26
CA GLU A 223 2.21 27.04 28.17
C GLU A 223 2.44 25.95 27.11
N SER A 224 1.63 24.87 27.15
CA SER A 224 1.74 23.77 26.18
C SER A 224 1.40 24.23 24.77
N THR A 225 0.38 25.06 24.61
CA THR A 225 -0.02 25.61 23.31
C THR A 225 1.10 26.42 22.69
N VAL A 226 1.67 27.40 23.41
CA VAL A 226 2.71 28.27 22.86
C VAL A 226 4.02 27.51 22.64
N SER A 227 4.35 26.54 23.49
CA SER A 227 5.53 25.70 23.31
C SER A 227 5.43 24.80 22.08
N ALA A 228 4.28 24.16 21.87
CA ALA A 228 4.05 23.29 20.71
C ALA A 228 4.15 24.08 19.40
N ILE A 229 3.47 25.22 19.30
CA ILE A 229 3.53 26.07 18.09
C ILE A 229 4.94 26.62 17.85
N SER A 230 5.71 26.91 18.92
CA SER A 230 7.11 27.35 18.79
C SER A 230 7.98 26.24 18.20
N ALA A 231 7.81 25.00 18.68
CA ALA A 231 8.52 23.83 18.19
C ALA A 231 8.18 23.51 16.74
N GLU A 232 6.89 23.42 16.40
CA GLU A 232 6.41 23.15 15.04
C GLU A 232 6.92 24.21 14.05
N ALA A 233 6.73 25.49 14.38
CA ALA A 233 7.17 26.59 13.53
C ALA A 233 8.70 26.74 13.43
N GLY A 234 9.47 26.13 14.33
CA GLY A 234 10.91 26.35 14.42
C GLY A 234 11.28 27.75 14.92
N ARG A 235 10.45 28.35 15.80
CA ARG A 235 10.47 29.76 16.18
C ARG A 235 10.49 29.93 17.70
N PRO A 236 11.65 29.83 18.38
CA PRO A 236 11.73 29.99 19.83
C PRO A 236 11.34 31.40 20.31
N GLU A 237 11.39 32.42 19.44
CA GLU A 237 10.99 33.79 19.76
C GLU A 237 9.50 33.92 20.14
N PHE A 238 8.65 32.96 19.77
CA PHE A 238 7.24 32.95 20.17
C PHE A 238 7.04 32.75 21.68
N LEU A 239 8.03 32.18 22.37
CA LEU A 239 8.01 32.03 23.83
C LEU A 239 8.14 33.36 24.56
N GLU A 240 8.53 34.46 23.89
CA GLU A 240 8.63 35.78 24.51
C GLU A 240 7.27 36.37 24.93
N PHE A 241 6.18 35.88 24.33
CA PHE A 241 4.83 36.34 24.65
C PHE A 241 4.25 35.67 25.90
N LEU A 242 4.84 34.56 26.36
CA LEU A 242 4.39 33.87 27.56
C LEU A 242 4.64 34.73 28.82
N PRO A 243 3.74 34.68 29.81
CA PRO A 243 4.03 35.17 31.16
C PRO A 243 5.34 34.58 31.69
N THR A 244 6.09 35.36 32.48
CA THR A 244 7.45 34.99 32.92
C THR A 244 7.54 33.62 33.58
N GLU A 245 6.55 33.26 34.40
CA GLU A 245 6.49 31.96 35.07
C GLU A 245 6.31 30.81 34.07
N LEU A 246 5.33 30.93 33.15
CA LEU A 246 5.08 29.92 32.11
C LEU A 246 6.24 29.81 31.13
N LYS A 247 6.87 30.93 30.76
CA LYS A 247 8.08 30.94 29.94
C LYS A 247 9.20 30.14 30.60
N GLY A 248 9.39 30.27 31.91
CA GLY A 248 10.37 29.48 32.68
C GLY A 248 10.10 27.98 32.59
N ILE A 249 8.84 27.57 32.66
CA ILE A 249 8.41 26.17 32.48
C ILE A 249 8.76 25.70 31.06
N SER A 250 8.36 26.44 30.02
CA SER A 250 8.64 26.08 28.63
C SER A 250 10.14 25.93 28.36
N LEU A 251 10.96 26.87 28.85
CA LEU A 251 12.42 26.83 28.68
C LEU A 251 13.09 25.65 29.38
N SER A 252 12.43 25.00 30.35
CA SER A 252 12.93 23.80 31.00
C SER A 252 12.69 22.52 30.18
N ARG A 253 11.77 22.55 29.21
CA ARG A 253 11.40 21.39 28.38
C ARG A 253 12.54 21.00 27.44
N PRO A 254 12.89 19.70 27.32
CA PRO A 254 13.96 19.23 26.44
C PRO A 254 13.81 19.68 24.98
N GLU A 255 12.60 19.62 24.43
CA GLU A 255 12.35 19.97 23.03
C GLU A 255 12.47 21.47 22.76
N ILE A 256 12.11 22.30 23.75
CA ILE A 256 12.30 23.75 23.64
C ILE A 256 13.78 24.11 23.76
N ARG A 257 14.51 23.46 24.67
CA ARG A 257 15.97 23.61 24.75
C ARG A 257 16.65 23.17 23.47
N LEU A 258 16.19 22.06 22.88
CA LEU A 258 16.66 21.56 21.60
C LEU A 258 16.37 22.56 20.47
N LEU A 259 15.14 23.06 20.39
CA LEU A 259 14.74 24.09 19.43
C LEU A 259 15.67 25.31 19.51
N ILE A 260 15.90 25.83 20.72
CA ILE A 260 16.80 26.98 20.93
C ILE A 260 18.23 26.65 20.48
N ALA A 261 18.75 25.47 20.82
CA ALA A 261 20.09 25.06 20.43
C ALA A 261 20.22 24.92 18.90
N LEU A 262 19.20 24.37 18.22
CA LEU A 262 19.12 24.30 16.76
C LEU A 262 19.09 25.69 16.12
N THR A 263 18.25 26.60 16.61
CA THR A 263 18.14 27.98 16.09
C THR A 263 19.41 28.79 16.32
N ASN A 264 20.12 28.56 17.43
CA ASN A 264 21.39 29.24 17.74
C ASN A 264 22.60 28.59 17.07
N HIS A 265 22.42 27.51 16.31
CA HIS A 265 23.51 26.69 15.76
C HIS A 265 24.51 26.20 16.83
N ASP A 266 24.02 25.93 18.05
CA ASP A 266 24.81 25.35 19.13
C ASP A 266 24.88 23.83 18.97
N HIS A 267 25.82 23.37 18.13
CA HIS A 267 26.05 21.95 17.88
C HIS A 267 26.36 21.15 19.14
N SER A 268 27.03 21.76 20.13
CA SER A 268 27.37 21.09 21.38
C SER A 268 26.14 20.85 22.25
N GLY A 269 25.26 21.86 22.34
CA GLY A 269 23.97 21.76 23.02
C GLY A 269 23.02 20.79 22.32
N VAL A 270 22.95 20.81 20.99
CA VAL A 270 22.15 19.86 20.20
C VAL A 270 22.59 18.44 20.48
N LEU A 271 23.90 18.15 20.41
CA LEU A 271 24.43 16.82 20.66
C LEU A 271 24.13 16.34 22.09
N ALA A 272 24.36 17.20 23.09
CA ALA A 272 24.12 16.85 24.49
C ALA A 272 22.64 16.54 24.77
N ILE A 273 21.71 17.30 24.16
CA ILE A 273 20.28 17.06 24.34
C ILE A 273 19.83 15.81 23.56
N ALA A 274 20.33 15.62 22.34
CA ALA A 274 19.97 14.50 21.48
C ALA A 274 20.43 13.14 22.05
N GLN A 275 21.53 13.10 22.80
CA GLN A 275 22.02 11.88 23.46
C GLN A 275 21.03 11.26 24.46
N ASP A 276 20.25 12.11 25.13
CA ASP A 276 19.29 11.69 26.15
C ASP A 276 17.85 11.61 25.59
N MET A 277 17.66 11.87 24.29
CA MET A 277 16.34 11.96 23.65
C MET A 277 16.02 10.66 22.87
N PRO A 278 14.86 10.03 23.11
CA PRO A 278 14.44 8.89 22.28
C PRO A 278 14.18 9.34 20.83
N ALA A 279 14.46 8.45 19.87
CA ALA A 279 14.22 8.73 18.45
C ALA A 279 12.74 8.85 18.07
N GLY A 280 11.82 8.33 18.89
CA GLY A 280 10.38 8.56 18.75
C GLY A 280 9.87 9.75 19.59
N GLY A 281 10.78 10.53 20.15
CA GLY A 281 10.47 11.63 21.07
C GLY A 281 10.25 11.20 22.53
N PRO A 282 10.24 12.17 23.45
CA PRO A 282 9.96 11.91 24.86
C PRO A 282 8.49 11.56 25.11
N ALA A 283 8.21 10.71 26.10
CA ALA A 283 6.84 10.26 26.42
C ALA A 283 5.89 11.42 26.79
N GLU A 284 6.41 12.46 27.45
CA GLU A 284 5.69 13.67 27.80
C GLU A 284 5.98 14.80 26.81
N SER A 285 6.05 14.48 25.52
CA SER A 285 6.43 15.48 24.53
C SER A 285 5.44 16.64 24.48
N VAL A 286 5.98 17.85 24.39
CA VAL A 286 5.17 19.07 24.28
C VAL A 286 4.26 19.07 23.05
N LEU A 287 4.65 18.35 21.99
CA LEU A 287 3.86 18.19 20.77
C LEU A 287 2.60 17.36 20.99
N GLY A 288 2.61 16.45 21.97
CA GLY A 288 1.50 15.58 22.36
C GLY A 288 0.66 16.11 23.53
N LEU A 289 1.02 17.26 24.11
CA LEU A 289 0.25 17.85 25.21
C LEU A 289 -1.04 18.52 24.70
N PRO A 290 -2.12 18.55 25.52
CA PRO A 290 -3.34 19.25 25.18
C PRO A 290 -3.09 20.74 24.90
N ARG A 291 -3.81 21.28 23.91
CA ARG A 291 -3.73 22.68 23.48
C ARG A 291 -5.04 23.40 23.82
N ILE A 292 -5.02 24.72 23.87
CA ILE A 292 -6.22 25.54 24.03
C ILE A 292 -7.17 25.25 22.86
N ALA A 293 -8.38 24.80 23.18
CA ALA A 293 -9.49 24.77 22.22
C ALA A 293 -10.23 26.12 22.30
N GLU A 294 -10.20 26.89 21.21
CA GLU A 294 -10.94 28.15 21.16
C GLU A 294 -12.47 27.88 21.12
N PRO A 295 -13.32 28.75 21.68
CA PRO A 295 -14.71 28.42 22.04
C PRO A 295 -15.56 27.78 20.94
N VAL A 296 -15.41 28.20 19.68
CA VAL A 296 -16.17 27.62 18.57
C VAL A 296 -15.69 26.20 18.24
N PHE A 297 -14.39 25.94 18.29
CA PHE A 297 -13.83 24.62 17.99
C PHE A 297 -13.89 23.66 19.19
N ASP A 298 -13.90 24.20 20.41
CA ASP A 298 -14.27 23.46 21.60
C ASP A 298 -15.73 22.99 21.51
N PHE A 299 -16.65 23.89 21.14
CA PHE A 299 -18.05 23.54 20.89
C PHE A 299 -18.23 22.50 19.77
N LEU A 300 -17.42 22.53 18.72
CA LEU A 300 -17.47 21.56 17.64
C LEU A 300 -16.71 20.27 17.93
N PHE A 301 -16.02 20.17 19.07
CA PHE A 301 -15.12 19.06 19.40
C PHE A 301 -14.04 18.79 18.34
N SER A 302 -13.78 19.76 17.46
CA SER A 302 -12.79 19.67 16.38
C SER A 302 -11.40 20.11 16.82
N GLY A 303 -11.29 20.70 18.01
CA GLY A 303 -10.02 21.12 18.60
C GLY A 303 -9.03 19.99 18.88
N TRP A 304 -9.45 18.72 18.76
CA TRP A 304 -8.65 17.53 19.06
C TRP A 304 -8.21 16.77 17.80
N THR A 305 -8.82 16.99 16.63
CA THR A 305 -8.66 16.04 15.50
C THR A 305 -8.53 16.63 14.09
N ASP A 306 -8.51 17.95 13.88
CA ASP A 306 -8.46 18.48 12.51
C ASP A 306 -7.43 19.60 12.28
N HIS A 307 -6.75 19.53 11.14
CA HIS A 307 -5.65 20.40 10.70
C HIS A 307 -6.09 21.85 10.37
N VAL A 308 -7.39 22.15 10.33
CA VAL A 308 -7.92 23.48 10.01
C VAL A 308 -8.66 24.02 11.22
N GLY A 309 -8.08 25.01 11.89
CA GLY A 309 -8.71 25.69 13.03
C GLY A 309 -8.20 25.31 14.42
N SER A 310 -7.23 24.42 14.54
CA SER A 310 -6.52 24.17 15.79
C SER A 310 -5.19 24.92 15.83
N TRP A 311 -4.58 25.07 17.01
CA TRP A 311 -3.23 25.63 17.19
C TRP A 311 -2.14 24.64 16.74
N GLY A 312 -2.31 24.04 15.56
CA GLY A 312 -1.51 22.94 15.05
C GLY A 312 -2.06 21.56 15.47
N GLY A 313 -1.87 20.58 14.58
CA GLY A 313 -2.28 19.19 14.76
C GLY A 313 -1.09 18.28 15.11
N SER A 314 -1.41 17.04 15.49
CA SER A 314 -0.56 15.91 15.94
C SER A 314 0.57 15.51 14.97
N SER A 315 1.42 16.45 14.58
CA SER A 315 2.62 16.14 13.82
C SER A 315 3.52 15.31 14.73
N PRO A 316 3.87 14.09 14.31
CA PRO A 316 4.69 13.22 15.14
C PRO A 316 6.04 13.90 15.40
N TRP A 317 6.64 13.59 16.55
CA TRP A 317 7.89 14.20 16.97
C TRP A 317 8.98 14.04 15.91
N GLU A 318 9.00 12.89 15.23
CA GLU A 318 9.91 12.51 14.17
C GLU A 318 9.80 13.45 12.96
N ALA A 319 8.60 13.92 12.64
CA ALA A 319 8.37 14.87 11.55
C ALA A 319 8.85 16.29 11.90
N ILE A 320 8.73 16.70 13.17
CA ILE A 320 9.09 18.07 13.59
C ILE A 320 10.58 18.20 13.94
N PHE A 321 11.12 17.25 14.70
CA PHE A 321 12.50 17.29 15.20
C PHE A 321 13.42 16.24 14.59
N GLY A 322 12.89 15.09 14.15
CA GLY A 322 13.72 13.99 13.64
C GLY A 322 14.60 14.40 12.45
N ASP A 323 14.01 14.99 11.41
CA ASP A 323 14.77 15.50 10.25
C ASP A 323 15.75 16.62 10.65
N ARG A 324 15.32 17.56 11.50
CA ARG A 324 16.18 18.66 11.97
C ARG A 324 17.40 18.15 12.74
N LEU A 325 17.21 17.16 13.60
CA LEU A 325 18.28 16.49 14.34
C LEU A 325 19.20 15.71 13.41
N PHE A 326 18.64 14.95 12.47
CA PHE A 326 19.42 14.21 11.49
C PHE A 326 20.35 15.12 10.68
N ARG A 327 19.88 16.32 10.30
CA ARG A 327 20.70 17.33 9.60
C ARG A 327 21.73 18.03 10.49
N ALA A 328 21.41 18.24 11.77
CA ALA A 328 22.26 18.97 12.69
C ALA A 328 23.36 18.12 13.35
N LEU A 329 23.15 16.80 13.46
CA LEU A 329 24.07 15.87 14.09
C LEU A 329 25.18 15.42 13.13
N PRO A 330 26.41 15.20 13.64
CA PRO A 330 27.48 14.63 12.83
C PRO A 330 27.19 13.17 12.46
N PRO A 331 27.79 12.64 11.36
CA PRO A 331 27.69 11.23 11.01
C PRO A 331 28.07 10.31 12.18
N GLY A 332 27.24 9.30 12.44
CA GLY A 332 27.45 8.34 13.52
C GLY A 332 26.15 7.66 13.97
N ALA A 333 26.27 6.72 14.91
CA ALA A 333 25.15 5.89 15.36
C ALA A 333 23.93 6.70 15.82
N LEU A 334 24.15 7.78 16.58
CA LEU A 334 23.07 8.64 17.07
C LEU A 334 22.29 9.31 15.93
N ARG A 335 22.99 9.84 14.93
CA ARG A 335 22.37 10.42 13.72
C ARG A 335 21.54 9.37 12.98
N ASN A 336 22.07 8.15 12.85
CA ASN A 336 21.38 7.05 12.18
C ASN A 336 20.11 6.61 12.94
N THR A 337 20.10 6.65 14.28
CA THR A 337 18.87 6.38 15.06
C THR A 337 17.76 7.37 14.74
N PHE A 338 18.08 8.66 14.58
CA PHE A 338 17.08 9.65 14.17
C PHE A 338 16.65 9.49 12.71
N LEU A 339 17.57 9.15 11.79
CA LEU A 339 17.22 8.81 10.40
C LEU A 339 16.22 7.66 10.35
N GLN A 340 16.42 6.61 11.15
CA GLN A 340 15.52 5.48 11.23
C GLN A 340 14.09 5.89 11.63
N GLY A 341 13.96 6.85 12.55
CA GLY A 341 12.67 7.39 12.98
C GLY A 341 12.02 8.36 11.97
N CYS A 342 12.82 9.22 11.34
CA CYS A 342 12.30 10.33 10.54
C CYS A 342 12.17 10.04 9.03
N ARG A 343 12.78 8.98 8.51
CA ARG A 343 12.75 8.63 7.07
C ARG A 343 11.36 8.58 6.43
N ASN A 344 10.31 8.24 7.19
CA ASN A 344 8.91 8.25 6.72
C ASN A 344 8.41 9.64 6.31
N PHE A 345 9.09 10.70 6.77
CA PHE A 345 8.70 12.10 6.58
C PHE A 345 9.65 12.85 5.65
N MET A 346 10.65 12.16 5.09
CA MET A 346 11.61 12.73 4.15
C MET A 346 11.15 12.47 2.71
N GLU A 347 11.51 13.38 1.80
CA GLU A 347 11.25 13.20 0.37
C GLU A 347 12.20 12.15 -0.22
N ASP A 348 11.78 11.47 -1.28
CA ASP A 348 12.58 10.39 -1.89
C ASP A 348 13.96 10.87 -2.35
N GLU A 349 14.04 12.06 -2.97
CA GLU A 349 15.31 12.66 -3.40
C GLU A 349 16.30 12.88 -2.24
N GLU A 350 15.78 13.21 -1.04
CA GLU A 350 16.60 13.39 0.15
C GLU A 350 17.09 12.04 0.67
N LEU A 351 16.23 11.03 0.69
CA LEU A 351 16.60 9.67 1.11
C LEU A 351 17.66 9.06 0.20
N ASP A 352 17.56 9.29 -1.12
CA ASP A 352 18.53 8.80 -2.10
C ASP A 352 19.92 9.42 -1.85
N SER A 353 19.97 10.68 -1.42
CA SER A 353 21.22 11.35 -1.01
C SER A 353 21.86 10.75 0.27
N HIS A 354 21.09 9.97 1.02
CA HIS A 354 21.48 9.28 2.26
C HIS A 354 21.50 7.76 2.11
N ALA A 355 21.63 7.26 0.87
CA ALA A 355 21.62 5.84 0.56
C ALA A 355 22.64 5.02 1.37
N ARG A 356 23.83 5.59 1.66
CA ARG A 356 24.84 4.89 2.46
C ARG A 356 24.37 4.70 3.91
N GLU A 357 23.86 5.75 4.55
CA GLU A 357 23.35 5.65 5.92
C GLU A 357 22.14 4.71 6.03
N LEU A 358 21.27 4.65 5.01
CA LEU A 358 20.18 3.69 4.93
C LEU A 358 20.69 2.24 4.79
N CYS A 359 21.72 2.01 3.97
CA CYS A 359 22.37 0.70 3.87
C CYS A 359 22.98 0.30 5.21
N ASP A 360 23.73 1.19 5.87
CA ASP A 360 24.36 0.91 7.17
C ASP A 360 23.31 0.56 8.25
N LEU A 361 22.15 1.23 8.24
CA LEU A 361 21.02 0.91 9.12
C LEU A 361 20.53 -0.52 8.88
N PHE A 362 20.23 -0.88 7.63
CA PHE A 362 19.79 -2.22 7.28
C PHE A 362 20.86 -3.28 7.61
N GLU A 363 22.11 -3.06 7.27
CA GLU A 363 23.22 -4.00 7.51
C GLU A 363 23.43 -4.27 9.00
N SER A 364 23.14 -3.28 9.86
CA SER A 364 23.23 -3.43 11.31
C SER A 364 22.06 -4.19 11.95
N SER A 365 20.85 -4.06 11.41
CA SER A 365 19.63 -4.60 12.01
C SER A 365 19.12 -5.88 11.35
N LEU A 366 19.31 -6.00 10.03
CA LEU A 366 18.69 -6.97 9.14
C LEU A 366 17.16 -7.07 9.35
N SER A 367 16.51 -5.93 9.62
CA SER A 367 15.07 -5.86 9.84
C SER A 367 14.30 -5.69 8.54
N THR A 368 13.05 -6.18 8.50
CA THR A 368 12.15 -6.00 7.35
C THR A 368 11.83 -4.53 7.12
N ASP A 369 11.63 -3.76 8.20
CA ASP A 369 11.35 -2.33 8.10
C ASP A 369 12.51 -1.59 7.42
N ASP A 370 13.76 -1.87 7.78
CA ASP A 370 14.93 -1.25 7.15
C ASP A 370 15.17 -1.77 5.73
N PHE A 371 14.81 -3.03 5.45
CA PHE A 371 14.90 -3.60 4.11
C PHE A 371 14.05 -2.82 3.10
N TYR A 372 12.84 -2.41 3.49
CA TYR A 372 11.97 -1.61 2.62
C TYR A 372 12.63 -0.28 2.19
N TRP A 373 13.43 0.33 3.06
CA TRP A 373 14.08 1.61 2.75
C TRP A 373 15.29 1.48 1.83
N ILE A 374 15.91 0.30 1.74
CA ILE A 374 17.00 0.04 0.81
C ILE A 374 16.53 -0.45 -0.56
N LEU A 375 15.23 -0.68 -0.77
CA LEU A 375 14.64 -1.01 -2.08
C LEU A 375 14.58 0.24 -2.98
N ARG A 376 15.73 0.86 -3.19
CA ARG A 376 15.95 2.07 -3.99
C ARG A 376 17.18 1.85 -4.87
N PRO A 377 17.23 2.34 -6.12
CA PRO A 377 18.35 2.12 -7.03
C PRO A 377 19.72 2.46 -6.41
N GLU A 378 19.81 3.58 -5.71
CA GLU A 378 21.02 4.11 -5.08
C GLU A 378 21.48 3.18 -3.95
N CYS A 379 20.56 2.73 -3.10
CA CYS A 379 20.86 1.78 -2.02
C CYS A 379 21.25 0.40 -2.56
N LEU A 380 20.51 -0.10 -3.56
CA LEU A 380 20.74 -1.41 -4.17
C LEU A 380 22.06 -1.52 -4.94
N GLN A 381 22.76 -0.41 -5.21
CA GLN A 381 24.12 -0.39 -5.73
C GLN A 381 25.19 -0.41 -4.62
N LEU A 382 24.85 0.07 -3.42
CA LEU A 382 25.80 0.31 -2.32
C LEU A 382 25.77 -0.76 -1.23
N VAL A 383 24.59 -1.33 -0.96
CA VAL A 383 24.37 -2.31 0.12
C VAL A 383 25.25 -3.55 -0.07
N ASP A 384 25.72 -4.08 1.06
CA ASP A 384 26.48 -5.32 1.13
C ASP A 384 25.62 -6.53 0.71
N ALA A 385 26.18 -7.32 -0.22
CA ALA A 385 25.49 -8.48 -0.77
C ALA A 385 25.32 -9.59 0.26
N ALA A 386 26.25 -9.74 1.21
CA ALA A 386 26.15 -10.74 2.27
C ALA A 386 25.01 -10.39 3.24
N SER A 387 24.82 -9.11 3.57
CA SER A 387 23.73 -8.64 4.42
C SER A 387 22.36 -8.87 3.78
N VAL A 388 22.17 -8.49 2.52
CA VAL A 388 20.94 -8.81 1.75
C VAL A 388 20.71 -10.32 1.71
N THR A 389 21.75 -11.11 1.42
CA THR A 389 21.67 -12.57 1.38
C THR A 389 21.24 -13.17 2.71
N ASN A 390 21.85 -12.72 3.81
CA ASN A 390 21.53 -13.20 5.15
C ASN A 390 20.07 -12.88 5.53
N TYR A 391 19.61 -11.68 5.21
CA TYR A 391 18.20 -11.30 5.40
C TYR A 391 17.27 -12.20 4.58
N LEU A 392 17.49 -12.34 3.27
CA LEU A 392 16.62 -13.14 2.40
C LEU A 392 16.56 -14.61 2.84
N ILE A 393 17.70 -15.21 3.20
CA ILE A 393 17.73 -16.60 3.66
C ILE A 393 17.03 -16.75 5.00
N LYS A 394 17.23 -15.82 5.93
CA LYS A 394 16.53 -15.82 7.23
C LYS A 394 15.01 -15.75 7.01
N THR A 395 14.54 -14.74 6.29
CA THR A 395 13.11 -14.52 6.03
C THR A 395 12.48 -15.69 5.26
N ALA A 396 13.21 -16.28 4.30
CA ALA A 396 12.74 -17.45 3.56
C ALA A 396 12.69 -18.71 4.44
N SER A 397 13.63 -18.87 5.37
CA SER A 397 13.65 -19.99 6.31
C SER A 397 12.53 -19.95 7.35
N GLU A 398 11.97 -18.76 7.61
CA GLU A 398 10.81 -18.55 8.48
C GLU A 398 9.47 -18.84 7.74
N GLU A 399 9.52 -19.34 6.50
CA GLU A 399 8.36 -19.65 5.64
C GLU A 399 7.40 -18.46 5.45
N SER A 400 7.94 -17.23 5.36
CA SER A 400 7.12 -16.04 5.10
C SER A 400 6.27 -16.22 3.84
N LYS A 401 4.97 -15.99 3.97
CA LYS A 401 4.01 -16.01 2.85
C LYS A 401 4.10 -14.79 1.96
N PHE A 402 4.71 -13.71 2.47
CA PHE A 402 4.80 -12.42 1.79
C PHE A 402 6.20 -12.23 1.24
N SER A 403 6.27 -11.76 0.00
CA SER A 403 7.55 -11.37 -0.59
C SER A 403 8.02 -10.08 0.07
N PRO A 404 9.30 -9.96 0.44
CA PRO A 404 9.83 -8.69 0.93
C PRO A 404 9.86 -7.61 -0.17
N PHE A 405 9.50 -7.96 -1.41
CA PHE A 405 9.44 -7.08 -2.58
C PHE A 405 8.00 -6.67 -2.95
N ASP A 406 6.97 -7.23 -2.28
CA ASP A 406 5.56 -6.98 -2.64
C ASP A 406 5.23 -5.48 -2.52
N GLY A 407 4.69 -4.89 -3.60
CA GLY A 407 4.26 -3.49 -3.64
C GLY A 407 5.29 -2.50 -4.21
N PHE A 408 6.45 -2.97 -4.67
CA PHE A 408 7.51 -2.10 -5.21
C PHE A 408 7.85 -2.44 -6.67
N GLU A 409 7.80 -1.42 -7.54
CA GLU A 409 8.25 -1.53 -8.94
C GLU A 409 9.74 -1.19 -9.06
N VAL A 410 10.61 -1.96 -8.37
CA VAL A 410 12.06 -1.70 -8.35
C VAL A 410 12.81 -2.84 -9.02
N GLU A 411 13.64 -2.50 -10.02
CA GLU A 411 14.51 -3.48 -10.68
C GLU A 411 15.70 -3.82 -9.77
N ILE A 412 15.70 -5.03 -9.22
CA ILE A 412 16.78 -5.48 -8.33
C ILE A 412 17.96 -5.97 -9.19
N PRO A 413 19.20 -5.47 -8.95
CA PRO A 413 20.40 -5.91 -9.65
C PRO A 413 20.85 -7.30 -9.17
N TRP A 414 20.07 -8.32 -9.49
CA TRP A 414 20.26 -9.71 -9.03
C TRP A 414 21.65 -10.27 -9.31
N TYR A 415 22.34 -9.78 -10.34
CA TYR A 415 23.72 -10.15 -10.64
C TYR A 415 24.69 -9.90 -9.46
N ARG A 416 24.41 -8.94 -8.57
CA ARG A 416 25.20 -8.68 -7.35
C ARG A 416 24.93 -9.72 -6.26
N PHE A 417 23.68 -10.11 -6.09
CA PHE A 417 23.22 -10.87 -4.91
C PHE A 417 23.18 -12.38 -5.15
N VAL A 418 22.80 -12.82 -6.36
CA VAL A 418 22.65 -14.24 -6.70
C VAL A 418 23.90 -15.09 -6.43
N PRO A 419 25.14 -14.63 -6.72
CA PRO A 419 26.34 -15.41 -6.40
C PRO A 419 26.46 -15.75 -4.91
N GLU A 420 26.27 -14.76 -4.03
CA GLU A 420 26.34 -14.89 -2.58
C GLU A 420 25.20 -15.77 -2.04
N ILE A 421 23.97 -15.58 -2.57
CA ILE A 421 22.82 -16.42 -2.23
C ILE A 421 23.12 -17.90 -2.58
N LYS A 422 23.68 -18.18 -3.75
CA LYS A 422 24.05 -19.54 -4.16
C LYS A 422 25.11 -20.15 -3.25
N GLU A 423 26.10 -19.38 -2.83
CA GLU A 423 27.12 -19.87 -1.90
C GLU A 423 26.51 -20.24 -0.54
N LYS A 424 25.70 -19.35 0.04
CA LYS A 424 25.00 -19.61 1.30
C LYS A 424 24.03 -20.78 1.21
N LEU A 425 23.29 -20.93 0.11
CA LEU A 425 22.40 -22.07 -0.11
C LEU A 425 23.16 -23.41 -0.12
N ARG A 426 24.38 -23.45 -0.67
CA ARG A 426 25.23 -24.66 -0.66
C ARG A 426 25.65 -25.07 0.76
N ALA A 427 25.75 -24.11 1.69
CA ALA A 427 26.10 -24.37 3.08
C ALA A 427 24.93 -24.92 3.93
N LEU A 428 23.69 -24.85 3.43
CA LEU A 428 22.52 -25.36 4.13
C LEU A 428 22.37 -26.88 4.00
N GLN A 429 21.72 -27.50 4.99
CA GLN A 429 21.32 -28.91 4.90
C GLN A 429 20.31 -29.11 3.77
N PRO A 430 20.30 -30.27 3.07
CA PRO A 430 19.46 -30.48 1.89
C PRO A 430 17.98 -30.15 2.06
N ASN A 431 17.38 -30.52 3.20
CA ASN A 431 15.96 -30.23 3.46
C ASN A 431 15.71 -28.73 3.66
N ALA A 432 16.56 -28.04 4.43
CA ALA A 432 16.44 -26.60 4.66
C ALA A 432 16.70 -25.82 3.37
N ARG A 433 17.69 -26.25 2.58
CA ARG A 433 17.97 -25.69 1.25
C ARG A 433 16.77 -25.78 0.33
N ALA A 434 16.10 -26.93 0.26
CA ALA A 434 14.92 -27.11 -0.59
C ALA A 434 13.76 -26.19 -0.19
N VAL A 435 13.52 -25.99 1.10
CA VAL A 435 12.50 -25.05 1.61
C VAL A 435 12.83 -23.62 1.20
N VAL A 436 14.06 -23.17 1.47
CA VAL A 436 14.51 -21.80 1.13
C VAL A 436 14.49 -21.56 -0.37
N GLU A 437 14.99 -22.49 -1.19
CA GLU A 437 14.94 -22.38 -2.66
C GLU A 437 13.49 -22.30 -3.18
N ALA A 438 12.55 -23.03 -2.57
CA ALA A 438 11.14 -22.97 -2.94
C ALA A 438 10.50 -21.61 -2.61
N VAL A 439 10.81 -21.02 -1.45
CA VAL A 439 10.30 -19.70 -1.06
C VAL A 439 10.92 -18.60 -1.92
N LEU A 440 12.25 -18.60 -2.11
CA LEU A 440 12.93 -17.64 -2.97
C LEU A 440 12.44 -17.72 -4.42
N GLY A 441 12.11 -18.92 -4.91
CA GLY A 441 11.49 -19.11 -6.23
C GLY A 441 10.10 -18.48 -6.33
N LYS A 442 9.28 -18.56 -5.27
CA LYS A 442 7.98 -17.87 -5.21
C LYS A 442 8.11 -16.34 -5.19
N TRP A 443 9.22 -15.82 -4.67
CA TRP A 443 9.55 -14.39 -4.72
C TRP A 443 10.28 -13.99 -6.01
N GLU A 444 10.34 -14.89 -7.00
CA GLU A 444 10.94 -14.66 -8.31
C GLU A 444 12.44 -14.31 -8.27
N VAL A 445 13.15 -14.72 -7.22
CA VAL A 445 14.61 -14.57 -7.14
C VAL A 445 15.25 -15.48 -8.21
N PRO A 446 16.05 -14.95 -9.16
CA PRO A 446 16.55 -15.70 -10.31
C PRO A 446 17.76 -16.58 -9.93
N LEU A 447 17.52 -17.59 -9.09
CA LEU A 447 18.54 -18.56 -8.66
C LEU A 447 18.96 -19.51 -9.79
N ARG A 448 18.10 -19.69 -10.80
CA ARG A 448 18.33 -20.58 -11.95
C ARG A 448 18.38 -19.76 -13.24
N PRO A 449 19.19 -20.18 -14.25
CA PRO A 449 19.11 -19.57 -15.57
C PRO A 449 17.71 -19.74 -16.16
N THR A 450 17.29 -18.82 -17.03
CA THR A 450 15.96 -18.87 -17.66
C THR A 450 15.79 -20.17 -18.47
N LEU A 451 14.54 -20.56 -18.77
CA LEU A 451 14.28 -21.72 -19.62
C LEU A 451 15.04 -21.63 -20.95
N GLN A 452 14.99 -20.47 -21.62
CA GLN A 452 15.71 -20.24 -22.87
C GLN A 452 17.23 -20.43 -22.72
N GLN A 453 17.82 -19.91 -21.64
CA GLN A 453 19.24 -20.11 -21.36
C GLN A 453 19.59 -21.58 -21.15
N ARG A 454 18.77 -22.35 -20.41
CA ARG A 454 19.01 -23.78 -20.18
C ARG A 454 18.81 -24.62 -21.44
N LEU A 455 17.83 -24.28 -22.28
CA LEU A 455 17.63 -24.92 -23.58
C LEU A 455 18.84 -24.70 -24.51
N ALA A 456 19.46 -23.51 -24.44
CA ALA A 456 20.71 -23.21 -25.12
C ALA A 456 21.96 -23.90 -24.50
N GLY A 457 21.79 -24.68 -23.42
CA GLY A 457 22.87 -25.39 -22.74
C GLY A 457 23.58 -24.60 -21.64
N ASN A 458 23.12 -23.41 -21.27
CA ASN A 458 23.71 -22.62 -20.19
C ASN A 458 23.38 -23.21 -18.82
N GLY A 459 24.32 -23.10 -17.87
CA GLY A 459 24.17 -23.60 -16.51
C GLY A 459 24.62 -25.05 -16.31
N LEU A 460 25.24 -25.67 -17.32
CA LEU A 460 26.03 -26.88 -17.15
C LEU A 460 27.28 -26.59 -16.30
N PRO A 461 27.89 -27.61 -15.66
CA PRO A 461 29.16 -27.42 -14.94
C PRO A 461 30.22 -26.75 -15.82
N GLU A 462 31.00 -25.82 -15.26
CA GLU A 462 32.03 -25.05 -16.00
C GLU A 462 33.00 -25.94 -16.81
N VAL A 463 33.28 -27.14 -16.30
CA VAL A 463 34.11 -28.16 -16.97
C VAL A 463 33.57 -28.58 -18.34
N LEU A 464 32.27 -28.42 -18.59
CA LEU A 464 31.59 -28.75 -19.84
C LEU A 464 31.26 -27.52 -20.69
N ASP A 465 31.09 -26.34 -20.08
CA ASP A 465 30.68 -25.11 -20.77
C ASP A 465 31.73 -24.65 -21.79
N ASP A 466 33.00 -24.56 -21.40
CA ASP A 466 34.10 -24.14 -22.28
C ASP A 466 34.33 -25.10 -23.46
N PRO A 467 34.40 -26.43 -23.26
CA PRO A 467 34.51 -27.38 -24.38
C PRO A 467 33.35 -27.31 -25.38
N LEU A 468 32.12 -27.10 -24.91
CA LEU A 468 30.94 -26.98 -25.79
C LEU A 468 30.99 -25.70 -26.61
N ARG A 469 31.40 -24.58 -26.01
CA ARG A 469 31.60 -23.31 -26.72
C ARG A 469 32.70 -23.43 -27.79
N GLN A 470 33.81 -24.08 -27.47
CA GLN A 470 34.90 -24.33 -28.41
C GLN A 470 34.47 -25.24 -29.56
N LEU A 471 33.71 -26.31 -29.28
CA LEU A 471 33.14 -27.17 -30.31
C LEU A 471 32.25 -26.38 -31.27
N GLY A 472 31.40 -25.49 -30.74
CA GLY A 472 30.55 -24.61 -31.54
C GLY A 472 31.34 -23.68 -32.46
N ALA A 473 32.42 -23.07 -31.97
CA ALA A 473 33.30 -22.24 -32.78
C ALA A 473 33.94 -23.05 -33.92
N VAL A 474 34.51 -24.23 -33.60
CA VAL A 474 35.22 -25.08 -34.56
C VAL A 474 34.30 -25.63 -35.65
N ILE A 475 33.03 -25.93 -35.36
CA ILE A 475 32.05 -26.40 -36.37
C ILE A 475 31.93 -25.44 -37.55
N THR A 476 32.10 -24.14 -37.33
CA THR A 476 31.99 -23.10 -38.37
C THR A 476 33.14 -23.17 -39.39
N ASP A 477 34.29 -23.71 -38.97
CA ASP A 477 35.53 -23.74 -39.74
C ASP A 477 35.80 -25.11 -40.41
N LEU A 478 34.97 -26.13 -40.15
CA LEU A 478 35.14 -27.49 -40.70
C LEU A 478 34.54 -27.62 -42.11
N ASP A 479 35.16 -28.47 -42.94
CA ASP A 479 34.65 -28.81 -44.26
C ASP A 479 33.52 -29.86 -44.21
N GLY A 480 32.83 -30.06 -45.33
CA GLY A 480 31.69 -30.98 -45.41
C GLY A 480 32.03 -32.45 -45.11
N ASN A 481 33.27 -32.89 -45.36
CA ASN A 481 33.68 -34.27 -45.06
C ASN A 481 33.91 -34.44 -43.56
N ASP A 482 34.61 -33.49 -42.94
CA ASP A 482 34.87 -33.48 -41.50
C ASP A 482 33.56 -33.35 -40.70
N LEU A 483 32.60 -32.57 -41.19
CA LEU A 483 31.27 -32.45 -40.59
C LEU A 483 30.52 -33.78 -40.56
N ALA A 484 30.63 -34.63 -41.59
CA ALA A 484 30.00 -35.95 -41.58
C ALA A 484 30.60 -36.89 -40.53
N TYR A 485 31.92 -36.86 -40.33
CA TYR A 485 32.59 -37.65 -39.28
C TYR A 485 32.30 -37.09 -37.89
N LEU A 486 32.26 -35.77 -37.73
CA LEU A 486 31.85 -35.13 -36.49
C LEU A 486 30.41 -35.49 -36.13
N GLN A 487 29.48 -35.48 -37.09
CA GLN A 487 28.10 -35.91 -36.88
C GLN A 487 28.03 -37.35 -36.37
N LEU A 488 28.79 -38.28 -36.97
CA LEU A 488 28.85 -39.66 -36.48
C LEU A 488 29.42 -39.75 -35.05
N ALA A 489 30.45 -38.96 -34.73
CA ALA A 489 31.03 -38.93 -33.39
C ALA A 489 30.05 -38.40 -32.35
N LEU A 490 29.37 -37.29 -32.65
CA LEU A 490 28.33 -36.70 -31.80
C LEU A 490 27.15 -37.66 -31.62
N MET A 491 26.70 -38.34 -32.68
CA MET A 491 25.65 -39.36 -32.56
C MET A 491 26.02 -40.48 -31.58
N LYS A 492 27.27 -40.95 -31.58
CA LYS A 492 27.76 -41.95 -30.62
C LYS A 492 27.79 -41.41 -29.19
N LEU A 493 28.20 -40.16 -29.00
CA LEU A 493 28.18 -39.51 -27.69
C LEU A 493 26.75 -39.32 -27.18
N THR A 494 25.85 -38.81 -28.01
CA THR A 494 24.43 -38.64 -27.68
C THR A 494 23.77 -39.96 -27.30
N ALA A 495 24.07 -41.06 -28.00
CA ALA A 495 23.57 -42.38 -27.63
C ALA A 495 24.05 -42.81 -26.22
N ARG A 496 25.34 -42.60 -25.91
CA ARG A 496 25.89 -42.88 -24.57
C ARG A 496 25.29 -42.00 -23.49
N VAL A 497 24.99 -40.74 -23.80
CA VAL A 497 24.30 -39.83 -22.86
C VAL A 497 22.89 -40.35 -22.60
N ALA A 498 22.13 -40.70 -23.64
CA ALA A 498 20.78 -41.25 -23.51
C ALA A 498 20.73 -42.53 -22.67
N GLU A 499 21.71 -43.42 -22.81
CA GLU A 499 21.84 -44.64 -21.99
C GLU A 499 22.10 -44.37 -20.50
N ARG A 500 22.63 -43.19 -20.15
CA ARG A 500 22.99 -42.80 -18.78
C ARG A 500 21.90 -42.00 -18.07
N ILE A 501 20.95 -41.44 -18.81
CA ILE A 501 19.84 -40.69 -18.22
C ILE A 501 18.83 -41.70 -17.67
N SER A 502 18.62 -41.66 -16.35
CA SER A 502 17.56 -42.48 -15.74
C SER A 502 16.17 -41.97 -16.14
N PRO A 503 15.14 -42.84 -16.25
CA PRO A 503 13.79 -42.40 -16.54
C PRO A 503 13.24 -41.38 -15.54
N ALA A 504 13.63 -41.50 -14.26
CA ALA A 504 13.24 -40.56 -13.22
C ALA A 504 13.83 -39.16 -13.49
N ALA A 505 15.14 -39.08 -13.76
CA ALA A 505 15.80 -37.81 -14.07
C ALA A 505 15.25 -37.17 -15.36
N ALA A 506 14.97 -37.98 -16.39
CA ALA A 506 14.34 -37.51 -17.62
C ALA A 506 12.98 -36.84 -17.34
N ASN A 507 12.12 -37.51 -16.57
CA ASN A 507 10.79 -37.01 -16.22
C ASN A 507 10.82 -35.76 -15.35
N GLU A 508 11.73 -35.71 -14.37
CA GLU A 508 11.87 -34.56 -13.49
C GLU A 508 12.32 -33.31 -14.27
N VAL A 509 13.31 -33.46 -15.14
CA VAL A 509 13.82 -32.35 -15.96
C VAL A 509 12.77 -31.82 -16.93
N THR A 510 11.99 -32.69 -17.58
CA THR A 510 10.96 -32.25 -18.53
C THR A 510 9.74 -31.62 -17.86
N VAL A 511 9.30 -32.14 -16.71
CA VAL A 511 8.24 -31.50 -15.90
C VAL A 511 8.68 -30.12 -15.45
N LEU A 512 9.92 -30.01 -14.94
CA LEU A 512 10.46 -28.73 -14.49
C LEU A 512 10.57 -27.73 -15.64
N ALA A 513 11.13 -28.14 -16.79
CA ALA A 513 11.22 -27.30 -17.97
C ALA A 513 9.85 -26.85 -18.49
N TYR A 514 8.84 -27.72 -18.42
CA TYR A 514 7.48 -27.37 -18.80
C TYR A 514 6.84 -26.37 -17.82
N ASN A 515 7.02 -26.55 -16.51
CA ASN A 515 6.56 -25.57 -15.51
C ASN A 515 7.21 -24.20 -15.72
N ASP A 516 8.51 -24.16 -16.03
CA ASP A 516 9.21 -22.92 -16.35
C ASP A 516 8.69 -22.26 -17.64
N PHE A 517 8.11 -23.04 -18.56
CA PHE A 517 7.46 -22.54 -19.79
C PHE A 517 6.07 -21.93 -19.53
N ILE A 518 5.32 -22.45 -18.57
CA ILE A 518 3.94 -22.00 -18.27
C ILE A 518 3.84 -21.05 -17.06
N SER A 519 4.97 -20.67 -16.47
CA SER A 519 5.04 -19.74 -15.34
C SER A 519 4.26 -18.45 -15.63
N PRO A 520 3.45 -17.93 -14.68
CA PRO A 520 3.39 -18.28 -13.25
C PRO A 520 2.49 -19.48 -12.89
N ASN A 521 1.89 -20.15 -13.88
CA ASN A 521 1.09 -21.35 -13.64
C ASN A 521 1.97 -22.59 -13.40
N TYR A 522 1.39 -23.64 -12.83
CA TYR A 522 2.07 -24.91 -12.57
C TYR A 522 1.21 -26.10 -12.97
N LEU A 523 1.85 -27.19 -13.38
CA LEU A 523 1.17 -28.43 -13.70
C LEU A 523 0.47 -29.02 -12.46
N THR A 524 -0.73 -29.54 -12.68
CA THR A 524 -1.40 -30.44 -11.73
C THR A 524 -0.81 -31.85 -11.85
N GLU A 525 -1.11 -32.75 -10.89
CA GLU A 525 -0.69 -34.16 -10.97
C GLU A 525 -1.09 -34.83 -12.30
N TYR A 526 -2.27 -34.49 -12.83
CA TYR A 526 -2.73 -34.97 -14.13
C TYR A 526 -1.86 -34.43 -15.28
N GLY A 527 -1.52 -33.14 -15.23
CA GLY A 527 -0.62 -32.50 -16.19
C GLY A 527 0.78 -33.11 -16.16
N GLU A 528 1.34 -33.36 -14.98
CA GLU A 528 2.62 -34.07 -14.83
C GLU A 528 2.56 -35.47 -15.45
N GLY A 529 1.46 -36.21 -15.25
CA GLY A 529 1.23 -37.51 -15.87
C GLY A 529 1.31 -37.46 -17.40
N ARG A 530 0.74 -36.43 -18.03
CA ARG A 530 0.84 -36.21 -19.48
C ARG A 530 2.27 -35.88 -19.92
N ILE A 531 2.96 -34.99 -19.23
CA ILE A 531 4.36 -34.66 -19.55
C ILE A 531 5.28 -35.88 -19.42
N ARG A 532 5.09 -36.71 -18.39
CA ARG A 532 5.82 -37.97 -18.22
C ARG A 532 5.53 -38.95 -19.36
N THR A 533 4.28 -38.99 -19.85
CA THR A 533 3.89 -39.80 -21.01
C THR A 533 4.61 -39.34 -22.28
N LEU A 534 4.59 -38.04 -22.57
CA LEU A 534 5.33 -37.44 -23.68
C LEU A 534 6.85 -37.69 -23.54
N THR A 535 7.39 -37.57 -22.33
CA THR A 535 8.82 -37.81 -22.07
C THR A 535 9.20 -39.26 -22.30
N SER A 536 8.41 -40.22 -21.83
CA SER A 536 8.63 -41.65 -22.11
C SER A 536 8.49 -41.98 -23.59
N ARG A 537 7.66 -41.22 -24.31
CA ARG A 537 7.35 -41.44 -25.72
C ARG A 537 8.44 -40.92 -26.65
N TYR A 538 8.84 -39.66 -26.46
CA TYR A 538 9.76 -38.95 -27.35
C TYR A 538 11.20 -38.91 -26.81
N GLY A 539 11.38 -39.09 -25.50
CA GLY A 539 12.64 -38.87 -24.78
C GLY A 539 12.83 -37.40 -24.38
N ALA A 540 13.54 -37.17 -23.27
CA ALA A 540 13.73 -35.83 -22.71
C ALA A 540 14.37 -34.83 -23.70
N ALA A 541 15.39 -35.24 -24.46
CA ALA A 541 16.06 -34.35 -25.41
C ALA A 541 15.12 -33.87 -26.53
N ARG A 542 14.28 -34.77 -27.08
CA ARG A 542 13.28 -34.41 -28.10
C ARG A 542 12.15 -33.58 -27.51
N PHE A 543 11.75 -33.86 -26.26
CA PHE A 543 10.79 -33.04 -25.54
C PHE A 543 11.28 -31.59 -25.40
N MET A 544 12.53 -31.39 -24.96
CA MET A 544 13.15 -30.07 -24.82
C MET A 544 13.30 -29.36 -26.18
N GLN A 545 13.67 -30.10 -27.23
CA GLN A 545 13.67 -29.56 -28.60
C GLN A 545 12.27 -29.12 -29.06
N GLY A 546 11.23 -29.87 -28.67
CA GLY A 546 9.84 -29.50 -28.95
C GLY A 546 9.42 -28.22 -28.22
N LEU A 547 9.81 -28.07 -26.96
CA LEU A 547 9.59 -26.83 -26.20
C LEU A 547 10.29 -25.64 -26.84
N GLU A 548 11.58 -25.78 -27.20
CA GLU A 548 12.32 -24.73 -27.88
C GLU A 548 11.69 -24.34 -29.22
N ALA A 549 11.27 -25.32 -30.02
CA ALA A 549 10.60 -25.09 -31.29
C ALA A 549 9.23 -24.41 -31.11
N LEU A 550 8.50 -24.77 -30.05
CA LEU A 550 7.20 -24.16 -29.73
C LEU A 550 7.37 -22.70 -29.28
N MET A 551 8.33 -22.42 -28.39
CA MET A 551 8.65 -21.07 -27.93
C MET A 551 9.06 -20.13 -29.07
N ASN A 552 9.70 -20.67 -30.10
CA ASN A 552 10.13 -19.90 -31.28
C ASN A 552 9.10 -19.93 -32.43
N SER A 553 7.92 -20.53 -32.22
CA SER A 553 6.89 -20.64 -33.26
C SER A 553 6.11 -19.33 -33.38
N PRO A 554 6.03 -18.72 -34.57
CA PRO A 554 5.26 -17.49 -34.77
C PRO A 554 3.74 -17.70 -34.69
N ASP A 555 3.28 -18.95 -34.81
CA ASP A 555 1.85 -19.33 -34.84
C ASP A 555 1.34 -19.78 -33.47
N PHE A 556 2.16 -19.71 -32.42
CA PHE A 556 1.81 -20.11 -31.06
C PHE A 556 1.58 -18.88 -30.18
N ASP A 557 0.38 -18.77 -29.61
CA ASP A 557 0.04 -17.75 -28.63
C ASP A 557 -0.12 -18.40 -27.25
N PRO A 558 0.79 -18.14 -26.28
CA PRO A 558 0.72 -18.76 -24.95
C PRO A 558 -0.53 -18.38 -24.15
N GLU A 559 -1.22 -17.29 -24.48
CA GLU A 559 -2.45 -16.85 -23.79
C GLU A 559 -3.72 -17.48 -24.39
N ALA A 560 -3.72 -17.76 -25.71
CA ALA A 560 -4.89 -18.26 -26.43
C ALA A 560 -4.86 -19.79 -26.66
N ASP A 561 -3.67 -20.38 -26.80
CA ASP A 561 -3.51 -21.78 -27.17
C ASP A 561 -3.41 -22.72 -25.96
N SER A 562 -3.97 -23.92 -26.10
CA SER A 562 -3.72 -24.99 -25.14
C SER A 562 -2.29 -25.51 -25.28
N GLN A 563 -1.47 -25.28 -24.25
CA GLN A 563 -0.02 -25.43 -24.33
C GLN A 563 0.45 -26.90 -24.46
N ILE A 564 -0.23 -27.88 -23.83
CA ILE A 564 0.14 -29.30 -23.93
C ILE A 564 -0.17 -29.87 -25.33
N PRO A 565 -1.38 -29.70 -25.89
CA PRO A 565 -1.68 -30.10 -27.26
C PRO A 565 -0.77 -29.45 -28.30
N ALA A 566 -0.43 -28.16 -28.12
CA ALA A 566 0.50 -27.46 -29.01
C ALA A 566 1.90 -28.10 -28.97
N LEU A 567 2.41 -28.44 -27.78
CA LEU A 567 3.66 -29.17 -27.63
C LEU A 567 3.58 -30.57 -28.25
N SER A 568 2.51 -31.34 -28.02
CA SER A 568 2.34 -32.67 -28.63
C SER A 568 2.35 -32.59 -30.16
N LYS A 569 1.65 -31.62 -30.75
CA LYS A 569 1.66 -31.38 -32.19
C LYS A 569 3.06 -31.03 -32.71
N MET A 570 3.80 -30.20 -31.98
CA MET A 570 5.18 -29.86 -32.32
C MET A 570 6.09 -31.10 -32.28
N LEU A 571 5.96 -31.95 -31.25
CA LEU A 571 6.73 -33.19 -31.11
C LEU A 571 6.44 -34.19 -32.25
N VAL A 572 5.18 -34.36 -32.65
CA VAL A 572 4.80 -35.18 -33.81
C VAL A 572 5.39 -34.62 -35.10
N THR A 573 5.37 -33.30 -35.28
CA THR A 573 5.97 -32.64 -36.45
C THR A 573 7.48 -32.91 -36.54
N LEU A 574 8.18 -32.84 -35.40
CA LEU A 574 9.63 -33.10 -35.32
C LEU A 574 10.03 -34.57 -35.59
N GLN A 575 9.08 -35.52 -35.58
CA GLN A 575 9.35 -36.92 -35.97
C GLN A 575 9.51 -37.09 -37.50
N GLY A 576 9.06 -36.11 -38.30
CA GLY A 576 9.17 -36.14 -39.76
C GLY A 576 8.24 -37.17 -40.44
N SER A 577 8.68 -37.73 -41.56
CA SER A 577 7.82 -38.52 -42.46
C SER A 577 7.45 -39.92 -41.94
N LEU A 578 8.21 -40.49 -41.00
CA LEU A 578 7.95 -41.80 -40.38
C LEU A 578 7.58 -42.93 -41.39
N GLN A 579 8.17 -42.93 -42.59
CA GLN A 579 7.75 -43.78 -43.71
C GLN A 579 7.66 -45.28 -43.37
N VAL A 580 8.62 -45.79 -42.60
CA VAL A 580 8.65 -47.20 -42.16
C VAL A 580 7.47 -47.52 -41.23
N ARG A 581 7.13 -46.61 -40.32
CA ARG A 581 6.02 -46.79 -39.38
C ARG A 581 4.66 -46.66 -40.07
N ARG A 582 4.54 -45.78 -41.06
CA ARG A 582 3.34 -45.69 -41.91
C ARG A 582 3.12 -46.99 -42.70
N ALA A 583 4.19 -47.56 -43.25
CA ALA A 583 4.11 -48.86 -43.93
C ALA A 583 3.68 -49.99 -42.98
N TYR A 584 4.16 -49.97 -41.73
CA TYR A 584 3.73 -50.91 -40.71
C TYR A 584 2.25 -50.76 -40.34
N LEU A 585 1.77 -49.54 -40.09
CA LEU A 585 0.36 -49.25 -39.84
C LEU A 585 -0.54 -49.76 -40.98
N ALA A 586 -0.15 -49.51 -42.24
CA ALA A 586 -0.86 -50.03 -43.41
C ALA A 586 -0.91 -51.57 -43.42
N GLY A 587 0.17 -52.23 -42.99
CA GLY A 587 0.21 -53.69 -42.82
C GLY A 587 -0.76 -54.19 -41.75
N VAL A 588 -0.84 -53.52 -40.60
CA VAL A 588 -1.78 -53.87 -39.51
C VAL A 588 -3.23 -53.75 -39.98
N LEU A 589 -3.58 -52.65 -40.65
CA LEU A 589 -4.92 -52.41 -41.15
C LEU A 589 -5.29 -53.39 -42.28
N ARG A 590 -4.37 -53.70 -43.20
CA ARG A 590 -4.63 -54.64 -44.30
C ARG A 590 -4.96 -56.06 -43.82
N ASN A 591 -4.40 -56.46 -42.68
CA ASN A 591 -4.69 -57.77 -42.07
C ASN A 591 -6.09 -57.83 -41.43
N ARG A 592 -6.71 -56.68 -41.14
CA ARG A 592 -7.96 -56.58 -40.39
C ARG A 592 -9.13 -56.10 -41.25
N LEU A 593 -8.86 -55.21 -42.20
CA LEU A 593 -9.83 -54.57 -43.07
C LEU A 593 -9.59 -55.03 -44.51
N LYS A 594 -10.63 -55.54 -45.17
CA LYS A 594 -10.54 -55.94 -46.59
C LYS A 594 -10.54 -54.70 -47.49
N ASN A 595 -9.81 -54.78 -48.61
CA ASN A 595 -9.73 -53.75 -49.68
C ASN A 595 -9.17 -52.38 -49.25
N LEU A 596 -7.90 -52.35 -48.80
CA LEU A 596 -7.18 -51.13 -48.41
C LEU A 596 -6.80 -50.27 -49.61
N ASN A 597 -7.28 -49.02 -49.65
CA ASN A 597 -6.74 -47.99 -50.54
C ASN A 597 -5.58 -47.27 -49.84
N SER A 598 -4.35 -47.61 -50.23
CA SER A 598 -3.12 -47.08 -49.60
C SER A 598 -2.98 -45.57 -49.70
N HIS A 599 -3.46 -44.94 -50.78
CA HIS A 599 -3.38 -43.49 -50.95
C HIS A 599 -4.32 -42.76 -49.97
N TRP A 600 -5.53 -43.30 -49.79
CA TRP A 600 -6.50 -42.74 -48.85
C TRP A 600 -6.04 -42.89 -47.40
N LEU A 601 -5.44 -44.04 -47.06
CA LEU A 601 -4.85 -44.24 -45.73
C LEU A 601 -3.70 -43.26 -45.45
N ASP A 602 -2.79 -43.07 -46.40
CA ASP A 602 -1.65 -42.15 -46.21
C ASP A 602 -2.13 -40.71 -46.03
N GLN A 603 -3.17 -40.28 -46.75
CA GLN A 603 -3.82 -38.98 -46.54
C GLN A 603 -4.39 -38.86 -45.12
N GLN A 604 -5.15 -39.85 -44.65
CA GLN A 604 -5.72 -39.83 -43.30
C GLN A 604 -4.64 -39.81 -42.20
N VAL A 605 -3.55 -40.54 -42.40
CA VAL A 605 -2.42 -40.56 -41.47
C VAL A 605 -1.70 -39.21 -41.46
N VAL A 606 -1.47 -38.59 -42.61
CA VAL A 606 -0.88 -37.25 -42.71
C VAL A 606 -1.77 -36.20 -42.04
N GLU A 607 -3.08 -36.22 -42.30
CA GLU A 607 -4.03 -35.30 -41.69
C GLU A 607 -4.11 -35.48 -40.16
N ALA A 608 -4.09 -36.73 -39.67
CA ALA A 608 -4.09 -37.00 -38.23
C ALA A 608 -2.76 -36.61 -37.56
N MET A 609 -1.62 -36.85 -38.21
CA MET A 609 -0.32 -36.36 -37.73
C MET A 609 -0.26 -34.83 -37.72
N ALA A 610 -0.85 -34.15 -38.71
CA ALA A 610 -0.97 -32.70 -38.74
C ALA A 610 -1.85 -32.13 -37.62
N ARG A 611 -2.83 -32.91 -37.13
CA ARG A 611 -3.60 -32.60 -35.92
C ARG A 611 -2.83 -32.87 -34.62
N GLY A 612 -1.63 -33.45 -34.69
CA GLY A 612 -0.80 -33.80 -33.54
C GLY A 612 -1.10 -35.17 -32.92
N VAL A 613 -1.83 -36.03 -33.63
CA VAL A 613 -2.03 -37.44 -33.23
C VAL A 613 -0.78 -38.23 -33.61
N ASP A 614 -0.18 -38.93 -32.64
CA ASP A 614 1.02 -39.73 -32.86
C ASP A 614 0.68 -41.03 -33.61
N ILE A 615 1.58 -41.45 -34.50
CA ILE A 615 1.37 -42.66 -35.32
C ILE A 615 1.19 -43.93 -34.49
N GLU A 616 1.71 -44.01 -33.27
CA GLU A 616 1.48 -45.18 -32.42
C GLU A 616 0.09 -45.17 -31.78
N GLN A 617 -0.54 -44.02 -31.52
CA GLN A 617 -1.97 -43.96 -31.16
C GLN A 617 -2.82 -44.54 -32.30
N MET A 618 -2.45 -44.20 -33.54
CA MET A 618 -3.08 -44.74 -34.74
C MET A 618 -2.86 -46.24 -34.89
N ILE A 619 -1.65 -46.74 -34.60
CA ILE A 619 -1.34 -48.18 -34.62
C ILE A 619 -2.12 -48.93 -33.53
N ASP A 620 -2.26 -48.36 -32.34
CA ASP A 620 -3.04 -48.97 -31.26
C ASP A 620 -4.53 -48.99 -31.57
N LEU A 621 -5.07 -47.91 -32.15
CA LEU A 621 -6.42 -47.90 -32.71
C LEU A 621 -6.58 -48.98 -33.79
N ALA A 622 -5.62 -49.08 -34.72
CA ALA A 622 -5.66 -50.05 -35.81
C ALA A 622 -5.71 -51.51 -35.31
N LYS A 623 -5.18 -51.80 -34.11
CA LYS A 623 -5.28 -53.12 -33.48
C LYS A 623 -6.68 -53.44 -32.93
N GLY A 624 -7.55 -52.45 -32.75
CA GLY A 624 -8.89 -52.62 -32.19
C GLY A 624 -10.02 -52.65 -33.23
N VAL A 625 -9.80 -52.09 -34.42
CA VAL A 625 -10.87 -51.88 -35.42
C VAL A 625 -11.17 -53.12 -36.28
N THR A 626 -12.44 -53.25 -36.66
CA THR A 626 -12.95 -54.35 -37.53
C THR A 626 -13.66 -53.86 -38.79
N SER A 627 -13.88 -52.55 -38.94
CA SER A 627 -14.49 -51.92 -40.12
C SER A 627 -13.78 -50.60 -40.48
N TRP A 628 -13.96 -50.15 -41.73
CA TRP A 628 -13.45 -48.86 -42.20
C TRP A 628 -14.12 -47.65 -41.53
N ASP A 629 -15.42 -47.79 -41.20
CA ASP A 629 -16.15 -46.78 -40.43
C ASP A 629 -15.57 -46.68 -39.02
N GLY A 630 -15.32 -47.82 -38.35
CA GLY A 630 -14.71 -47.84 -37.02
C GLY A 630 -13.27 -47.29 -36.98
N TRP A 631 -12.52 -47.43 -38.07
CA TRP A 631 -11.23 -46.75 -38.24
C TRP A 631 -11.37 -45.24 -38.37
N SER A 632 -12.29 -44.78 -39.23
CA SER A 632 -12.47 -43.36 -39.50
C SER A 632 -13.03 -42.62 -38.28
N ASP A 633 -14.03 -43.19 -37.61
CA ASP A 633 -14.61 -42.68 -36.36
C ASP A 633 -13.58 -42.69 -35.22
N GLY A 634 -12.81 -43.77 -35.12
CA GLY A 634 -11.72 -43.88 -34.16
C GLY A 634 -10.63 -42.83 -34.39
N LEU A 635 -10.22 -42.63 -35.65
CA LEU A 635 -9.18 -41.66 -36.00
C LEU A 635 -9.64 -40.22 -35.77
N ALA A 636 -10.92 -39.93 -36.01
CA ALA A 636 -11.53 -38.63 -35.73
C ALA A 636 -11.62 -38.35 -34.21
N SER A 637 -11.82 -39.38 -33.39
CA SER A 637 -11.90 -39.25 -31.92
C SER A 637 -10.54 -39.28 -31.20
N LEU A 638 -9.44 -39.58 -31.90
CA LEU A 638 -8.10 -39.46 -31.32
C LEU A 638 -7.71 -38.00 -31.11
N GLU A 639 -7.30 -37.71 -29.88
CA GLU A 639 -6.69 -36.45 -29.44
C GLU A 639 -5.17 -36.61 -29.27
N PRO A 640 -4.38 -35.52 -29.39
CA PRO A 640 -2.97 -35.51 -29.00
C PRO A 640 -2.76 -35.98 -27.55
N TYR A 641 -1.65 -36.68 -27.29
CA TYR A 641 -1.27 -37.21 -25.97
C TYR A 641 -1.33 -36.21 -24.81
#